data_AF-A0A9X8VLU0-F1
#
_entry.id   AF-A0A9X8VLU0-F1
#
_cell.length_a   1.000
_cell.length_b   1.000
_cell.length_c   1.000
_cell.angle_alpha   90.00
_cell.angle_beta   90.00
_cell.angle_gamma   90.00
#
_symmetry.space_group_name_H-M   'P 1'
#
loop_
_entity.id
_entity.type
_entity.pdbx_description
1 polymer ?
#
loop_
_entity_poly.entity_id
_entity_poly.type
_entity_poly.pdbx_seq_one_letter_code
_entity_poly.pdbx_strand_id
1 'polypeptide(L)'
;VVECDKCGSEMHLKMGRFGKYMGCTNENCKNTRKILRNGDVAPPKEDPVPLPELPCEKSDAYFVLRDGAAGVFLAANTFPKSRETRAPLVEELARFKDRLPEKLRYLADAPVADAEGNKTLVRFSRKTKQQYVSSEKDGKATGWSAFYVDGKWVEGKK
;
A
#
# COMPACT_ATOMS: atom_id res chain seq x y z
N VAL A 1 -24.21 12.89 -0.27
CA VAL A 1 -23.40 13.22 0.93
C VAL A 1 -22.53 12.02 1.23
N VAL A 2 -21.26 12.23 1.61
CA VAL A 2 -20.33 11.14 1.96
C VAL A 2 -20.08 11.21 3.45
N GLU A 3 -20.24 10.10 4.14
CA GLU A 3 -19.99 10.01 5.58
C GLU A 3 -18.51 9.80 5.88
N CYS A 4 -18.03 10.43 6.95
CA CYS A 4 -16.66 10.31 7.42
C CYS A 4 -16.46 9.00 8.20
N ASP A 5 -15.53 8.17 7.74
CA ASP A 5 -15.18 6.88 8.35
C ASP A 5 -14.65 6.97 9.80
N LYS A 6 -14.16 8.14 10.22
CA LYS A 6 -13.60 8.34 11.57
C LYS A 6 -14.57 8.89 12.60
N CYS A 7 -15.61 9.62 12.20
CA CYS A 7 -16.49 10.32 13.15
C CYS A 7 -17.98 10.36 12.75
N GLY A 8 -18.36 9.75 11.63
CA GLY A 8 -19.75 9.71 11.16
C GLY A 8 -20.31 11.05 10.67
N SER A 9 -19.55 12.14 10.75
CA SER A 9 -19.97 13.45 10.25
C SER A 9 -19.93 13.51 8.71
N GLU A 10 -20.62 14.47 8.12
CA GLU A 10 -20.61 14.68 6.67
C GLU A 10 -19.22 15.11 6.16
N MET A 11 -18.93 14.75 4.91
CA MET A 11 -17.75 15.24 4.19
C MET A 11 -18.17 16.11 3.01
N HIS A 12 -17.50 17.25 2.84
CA HIS A 12 -17.75 18.21 1.75
C HIS A 12 -16.60 18.25 0.75
N LEU A 13 -16.94 18.56 -0.50
CA LEU A 13 -15.96 18.80 -1.56
C LEU A 13 -15.14 20.06 -1.24
N LYS A 14 -13.83 19.90 -1.14
CA LYS A 14 -12.86 20.99 -0.96
C LYS A 14 -11.80 20.93 -2.07
N MET A 15 -11.20 22.07 -2.35
CA MET A 15 -10.10 22.18 -3.32
C MET A 15 -8.80 22.54 -2.59
N GLY A 16 -7.76 21.75 -2.77
CA GLY A 16 -6.45 21.99 -2.16
C GLY A 16 -5.33 21.98 -3.19
N ARG A 17 -4.09 22.17 -2.73
CA ARG A 17 -2.89 22.21 -3.60
C ARG A 17 -2.68 20.96 -4.48
N PHE A 18 -3.26 19.82 -4.08
CA PHE A 18 -3.14 18.53 -4.78
C PHE A 18 -4.41 18.15 -5.55
N GLY A 19 -5.33 19.09 -5.74
CA GLY A 19 -6.62 18.88 -6.42
C GLY A 19 -7.80 18.78 -5.47
N LYS A 20 -8.92 18.26 -6.00
CA LYS A 20 -10.19 18.10 -5.29
C LYS A 20 -10.12 16.93 -4.29
N TYR A 21 -10.69 17.12 -3.12
CA TYR A 21 -10.80 16.10 -2.07
C TYR A 21 -12.08 16.29 -1.25
N MET A 22 -12.54 15.25 -0.57
CA MET A 22 -13.60 15.32 0.41
C MET A 22 -12.97 15.57 1.78
N GLY A 23 -13.36 16.65 2.46
CA GLY A 23 -12.91 16.96 3.82
C GLY A 23 -14.06 16.85 4.81
N CYS A 24 -13.80 16.25 5.96
CA CYS A 24 -14.77 16.20 7.06
C CYS A 24 -15.22 17.62 7.46
N THR A 25 -16.50 17.78 7.78
CA THR A 25 -17.09 19.06 8.24
C THR A 25 -16.78 19.34 9.71
N ASN A 26 -16.62 18.29 10.53
CA ASN A 26 -16.27 18.41 11.94
C ASN A 26 -14.84 18.96 12.14
N GLU A 27 -14.71 20.06 12.87
CA GLU A 27 -13.42 20.74 13.12
C GLU A 27 -12.44 19.90 13.93
N ASN A 28 -12.94 18.99 14.76
CA ASN A 28 -12.12 18.06 15.53
C ASN A 28 -11.61 16.87 14.70
N CYS A 29 -12.13 16.69 13.47
CA CYS A 29 -11.75 15.59 12.58
C CYS A 29 -11.02 16.08 11.34
N LYS A 30 -9.70 15.87 11.28
CA LYS A 30 -8.86 16.23 10.12
C LYS A 30 -8.88 15.18 9.00
N ASN A 31 -9.89 14.29 8.99
CA ASN A 31 -9.97 13.22 8.01
C ASN A 31 -10.29 13.76 6.60
N THR A 32 -9.63 13.20 5.59
CA THR A 32 -9.81 13.59 4.19
C THR A 32 -9.81 12.37 3.28
N ARG A 33 -10.72 12.35 2.30
CA ARG A 33 -10.80 11.32 1.27
C ARG A 33 -10.47 11.91 -0.09
N LYS A 34 -9.65 11.19 -0.86
CA LYS A 34 -9.24 11.63 -2.19
C LYS A 34 -10.38 11.41 -3.18
N ILE A 35 -10.52 12.30 -4.15
CA ILE A 35 -11.41 12.09 -5.29
C ILE A 35 -10.57 11.54 -6.45
N LEU A 36 -11.01 10.42 -7.00
CA LEU A 36 -10.40 9.74 -8.13
C LEU A 36 -10.65 10.54 -9.42
N ARG A 37 -9.87 10.25 -10.47
CA ARG A 37 -9.99 10.99 -11.75
C ARG A 37 -11.35 10.82 -12.42
N ASN A 38 -12.06 9.73 -12.15
CA ASN A 38 -13.40 9.44 -12.65
C ASN A 38 -14.52 10.12 -11.84
N GLY A 39 -14.18 10.86 -10.78
CA GLY A 39 -15.15 11.54 -9.91
C GLY A 39 -15.56 10.75 -8.67
N ASP A 40 -15.21 9.46 -8.58
CA ASP A 40 -15.54 8.64 -7.42
C ASP A 40 -14.69 9.02 -6.19
N VAL A 41 -15.28 8.90 -5.01
CA VAL A 41 -14.56 9.07 -3.75
C VAL A 41 -13.77 7.81 -3.46
N ALA A 42 -12.45 7.93 -3.33
CA ALA A 42 -11.58 6.81 -3.00
C ALA A 42 -12.05 6.15 -1.69
N PRO A 43 -12.01 4.81 -1.57
CA PRO A 43 -12.36 4.10 -0.34
C PRO A 43 -11.69 4.69 0.91
N PRO A 44 -12.23 4.45 2.12
CA PRO A 44 -11.53 4.78 3.35
C PRO A 44 -10.10 4.24 3.30
N LYS A 45 -9.14 5.06 3.69
CA LYS A 45 -7.74 4.64 3.72
C LYS A 45 -7.53 3.79 4.96
N GLU A 46 -6.75 2.72 4.84
CA GLU A 46 -6.20 2.12 6.05
C GLU A 46 -5.30 3.10 6.75
N ASP A 47 -5.27 2.98 8.07
CA ASP A 47 -4.24 3.65 8.85
C ASP A 47 -2.86 3.10 8.45
N PRO A 48 -1.85 3.96 8.25
CA PRO A 48 -0.50 3.53 7.93
C PRO A 48 0.07 2.62 9.02
N VAL A 49 0.82 1.59 8.64
CA VAL A 49 1.47 0.66 9.59
C VAL A 49 2.94 1.07 9.78
N PRO A 50 3.34 1.61 10.94
CA PRO A 50 4.73 1.95 11.20
C PRO A 50 5.56 0.68 11.39
N LEU A 51 6.72 0.60 10.73
CA LEU A 51 7.68 -0.49 10.87
C LEU A 51 9.05 0.06 11.31
N PRO A 52 9.22 0.48 12.58
CA PRO A 52 10.48 1.05 13.09
C PRO A 52 11.70 0.14 12.90
N GLU A 53 11.49 -1.17 12.84
CA GLU A 53 12.54 -2.18 12.66
C GLU A 53 12.99 -2.32 11.20
N LEU A 54 12.42 -1.54 10.30
CA LEU A 54 12.77 -1.50 8.88
C LEU A 54 13.34 -0.11 8.54
N PRO A 55 14.66 0.10 8.69
CA PRO A 55 15.28 1.39 8.44
C PRO A 55 15.25 1.75 6.94
N CYS A 56 15.24 3.05 6.65
CA CYS A 56 15.43 3.57 5.31
C CYS A 56 16.91 3.50 4.90
N GLU A 57 17.19 3.42 3.60
CA GLU A 57 18.56 3.33 3.08
C GLU A 57 19.25 4.70 3.06
N LYS A 58 18.50 5.78 2.81
CA LYS A 58 19.06 7.11 2.53
C LYS A 58 18.95 8.09 3.70
N SER A 59 18.46 7.65 4.86
CA SER A 59 18.24 8.50 6.03
C SER A 59 18.02 7.68 7.29
N ASP A 60 18.19 8.29 8.48
CA ASP A 60 17.88 7.69 9.79
C ASP A 60 16.37 7.50 10.06
N ALA A 61 15.56 7.54 9.00
CA ALA A 61 14.14 7.26 9.02
C ALA A 61 13.88 5.74 9.04
N TYR A 62 12.63 5.37 9.30
CA TYR A 62 12.15 4.00 9.12
C TYR A 62 10.95 3.97 8.17
N PHE A 63 10.67 2.80 7.60
CA PHE A 63 9.58 2.63 6.66
C PHE A 63 8.22 2.49 7.35
N VAL A 64 7.21 3.05 6.69
CA VAL A 64 5.79 2.93 7.05
C VAL A 64 5.07 2.32 5.85
N LEU A 65 4.34 1.22 6.06
CA LEU A 65 3.49 0.62 5.04
C LEU A 65 2.24 1.49 4.86
N ARG A 66 1.96 1.85 3.62
CA ARG A 66 0.83 2.72 3.24
C ARG A 66 0.02 2.08 2.14
N ASP A 67 -1.30 2.25 2.20
CA ASP A 67 -2.22 1.89 1.13
C ASP A 67 -2.44 3.09 0.20
N GLY A 68 -2.14 2.91 -1.09
CA GLY A 68 -2.20 3.94 -2.11
C GLY A 68 -3.07 3.55 -3.30
N ALA A 69 -3.24 4.48 -4.24
CA ALA A 69 -4.05 4.23 -5.46
C ALA A 69 -3.47 3.13 -6.38
N ALA A 70 -2.21 2.73 -6.17
CA ALA A 70 -1.52 1.70 -6.92
C ALA A 70 -1.08 0.56 -6.01
N GLY A 71 -1.91 0.20 -5.02
CA GLY A 71 -1.60 -0.82 -4.03
C GLY A 71 -0.73 -0.33 -2.89
N VAL A 72 -0.27 -1.27 -2.06
CA VAL A 72 0.54 -0.97 -0.90
C VAL A 72 2.00 -0.70 -1.26
N PHE A 73 2.63 0.18 -0.50
CA PHE A 73 4.02 0.54 -0.65
C PHE A 73 4.63 0.97 0.69
N LEU A 74 5.95 0.87 0.79
CA LEU A 74 6.70 1.41 1.92
C LEU A 74 7.12 2.84 1.62
N ALA A 75 6.98 3.73 2.59
CA ALA A 75 7.45 5.11 2.53
C ALA A 75 8.10 5.54 3.83
N ALA A 76 9.12 6.39 3.76
CA ALA A 76 9.78 6.91 4.96
C ALA A 76 8.79 7.60 5.92
N ASN A 77 8.95 7.38 7.22
CA ASN A 77 8.11 7.98 8.27
C ASN A 77 8.24 9.51 8.32
N THR A 78 9.40 10.06 7.94
CA THR A 78 9.69 11.50 7.95
C THR A 78 9.29 12.25 6.67
N PHE A 79 8.49 11.65 5.80
CA PHE A 79 7.96 12.34 4.61
C PHE A 79 7.33 13.70 4.99
N PRO A 80 7.62 14.80 4.27
CA PRO A 80 8.29 14.90 2.98
C PRO A 80 9.82 15.08 3.03
N LYS A 81 10.44 15.03 4.22
CA LYS A 81 11.90 15.22 4.39
C LYS A 81 12.69 14.09 3.71
N SER A 82 12.38 12.84 4.07
CA SER A 82 12.80 11.68 3.28
C SER A 82 11.67 11.28 2.33
N ARG A 83 12.00 11.16 1.04
CA ARG A 83 11.06 10.75 -0.02
C ARG A 83 11.31 9.33 -0.52
N GLU A 84 12.01 8.55 0.28
CA GLU A 84 12.29 7.15 -0.03
C GLU A 84 10.98 6.35 -0.04
N THR A 85 10.76 5.63 -1.14
CA THR A 85 9.61 4.74 -1.32
C THR A 85 10.04 3.50 -2.08
N ARG A 86 9.52 2.33 -1.70
CA ARG A 86 9.72 1.09 -2.43
C ARG A 86 8.57 0.11 -2.25
N ALA A 87 8.55 -0.93 -3.07
CA ALA A 87 7.68 -2.08 -2.84
C ALA A 87 8.15 -2.84 -1.58
N PRO A 88 7.22 -3.32 -0.73
CA PRO A 88 7.57 -4.21 0.36
C PRO A 88 7.97 -5.58 -0.20
N LEU A 89 8.97 -6.20 0.41
CA LEU A 89 9.26 -7.60 0.22
C LEU A 89 8.20 -8.43 0.95
N VAL A 90 7.87 -9.60 0.41
CA VAL A 90 6.91 -10.50 1.04
C VAL A 90 7.44 -10.99 2.39
N GLU A 91 8.74 -11.27 2.50
CA GLU A 91 9.37 -11.67 3.77
C GLU A 91 9.23 -10.59 4.87
N GLU A 92 9.25 -9.31 4.50
CA GLU A 92 9.07 -8.19 5.42
C GLU A 92 7.62 -8.16 5.92
N LEU A 93 6.65 -8.35 5.02
CA LEU A 93 5.24 -8.43 5.39
C LEU A 93 4.96 -9.65 6.27
N ALA A 94 5.58 -10.79 5.98
CA ALA A 94 5.49 -12.00 6.79
C ALA A 94 6.01 -11.77 8.22
N ARG A 95 7.16 -11.10 8.37
CA ARG A 95 7.72 -10.74 9.69
C ARG A 95 6.79 -9.88 10.53
N PHE A 96 5.98 -9.03 9.88
CA PHE A 96 5.10 -8.07 10.56
C PHE A 96 3.61 -8.40 10.40
N LYS A 97 3.27 -9.65 10.06
CA LYS A 97 1.91 -10.09 9.71
C LYS A 97 0.85 -9.67 10.73
N ASP A 98 1.16 -9.76 12.02
CA ASP A 98 0.23 -9.44 13.10
C ASP A 98 -0.12 -7.94 13.17
N ARG A 99 0.77 -7.07 12.68
CA ARG A 99 0.54 -5.61 12.59
C ARG A 99 -0.20 -5.21 11.32
N LEU A 100 -0.37 -6.13 10.36
CA LEU A 100 -1.04 -5.82 9.10
C LEU A 100 -2.57 -5.79 9.31
N PRO A 101 -3.27 -4.81 8.69
CA PRO A 101 -4.72 -4.85 8.53
C PRO A 101 -5.16 -6.18 7.91
N GLU A 102 -6.32 -6.69 8.33
CA GLU A 102 -6.83 -7.99 7.92
C GLU A 102 -6.83 -8.16 6.40
N LYS A 103 -7.28 -7.12 5.68
CA LYS A 103 -7.33 -7.11 4.21
C LYS A 103 -5.97 -7.22 3.53
N LEU A 104 -4.87 -7.01 4.24
CA LEU A 104 -3.50 -7.07 3.70
C LEU A 104 -2.76 -8.33 4.13
N ARG A 105 -3.29 -9.11 5.06
CA ARG A 105 -2.63 -10.32 5.59
C ARG A 105 -2.34 -11.36 4.51
N TYR A 106 -3.18 -11.45 3.47
CA TYR A 106 -2.96 -12.36 2.35
C TYR A 106 -1.63 -12.09 1.60
N LEU A 107 -1.14 -10.85 1.61
CA LEU A 107 0.16 -10.51 1.02
C LEU A 107 1.34 -11.09 1.80
N ALA A 108 1.20 -11.22 3.12
CA ALA A 108 2.20 -11.85 3.97
C ALA A 108 2.25 -13.38 3.78
N ASP A 109 1.20 -13.97 3.21
CA ASP A 109 1.11 -15.40 2.88
C ASP A 109 1.57 -15.73 1.44
N ALA A 110 2.03 -14.72 0.69
CA ALA A 110 2.55 -14.93 -0.64
C ALA A 110 3.88 -15.72 -0.61
N PRO A 111 4.29 -16.36 -1.73
CA PRO A 111 5.61 -16.97 -1.81
C PRO A 111 6.68 -15.91 -1.58
N VAL A 112 7.57 -16.13 -0.61
CA VAL A 112 8.65 -15.19 -0.21
C VAL A 112 9.81 -15.15 -1.21
N ALA A 113 9.97 -16.22 -1.98
CA ALA A 113 10.98 -16.38 -3.00
C ALA A 113 10.41 -17.23 -4.15
N ASP A 114 11.02 -17.11 -5.33
CA ASP A 114 10.78 -18.05 -6.44
C ASP A 114 11.60 -19.34 -6.29
N ALA A 115 11.48 -20.25 -7.27
CA ALA A 115 12.20 -21.53 -7.28
C ALA A 115 13.73 -21.40 -7.32
N GLU A 116 14.27 -20.26 -7.74
CA GLU A 116 15.71 -19.97 -7.76
C GLU A 116 16.17 -19.25 -6.49
N GLY A 117 15.27 -19.00 -5.53
CA GLY A 117 15.55 -18.29 -4.29
C GLY A 117 15.55 -16.77 -4.43
N ASN A 118 15.14 -16.21 -5.58
CA ASN A 118 15.05 -14.76 -5.73
C ASN A 118 13.86 -14.23 -4.94
N LYS A 119 14.10 -13.20 -4.12
CA LYS A 119 13.10 -12.60 -3.24
C LYS A 119 11.94 -11.99 -4.03
N THR A 120 10.74 -12.10 -3.48
CA THR A 120 9.52 -11.56 -4.09
C THR A 120 9.09 -10.24 -3.47
N LEU A 121 8.55 -9.39 -4.32
CA LEU A 121 8.07 -8.05 -3.97
C LEU A 121 6.58 -7.96 -4.28
N VAL A 122 5.85 -7.22 -3.45
CA VAL A 122 4.46 -6.87 -3.76
C VAL A 122 4.42 -5.82 -4.86
N ARG A 123 3.61 -6.08 -5.88
CA ARG A 123 3.38 -5.23 -7.04
C ARG A 123 1.89 -5.01 -7.25
N PHE A 124 1.56 -4.04 -8.09
CA PHE A 124 0.19 -3.72 -8.45
C PHE A 124 0.02 -3.70 -9.96
N SER A 125 -0.95 -4.45 -10.45
CA SER A 125 -1.32 -4.48 -11.87
C SER A 125 -2.37 -3.41 -12.13
N ARG A 126 -2.03 -2.39 -12.93
CA ARG A 126 -3.03 -1.37 -13.34
C ARG A 126 -4.11 -1.93 -14.26
N LYS A 127 -3.81 -3.01 -15.01
CA LYS A 127 -4.75 -3.65 -15.94
C LYS A 127 -5.84 -4.40 -15.19
N THR A 128 -5.45 -5.20 -14.21
CA THR A 128 -6.39 -6.02 -13.40
C THR A 128 -6.80 -5.34 -12.10
N LYS A 129 -6.22 -4.18 -11.79
CA LYS A 129 -6.44 -3.40 -10.55
C LYS A 129 -6.24 -4.24 -9.27
N GLN A 130 -5.31 -5.19 -9.30
CA GLN A 130 -5.04 -6.12 -8.21
C GLN A 130 -3.57 -6.14 -7.82
N GLN A 131 -3.29 -6.51 -6.58
CA GLN A 131 -1.93 -6.78 -6.10
C GLN A 131 -1.49 -8.18 -6.53
N TYR A 132 -0.22 -8.31 -6.85
CA TYR A 132 0.43 -9.56 -7.22
C TYR A 132 1.85 -9.55 -6.67
N VAL A 133 2.55 -10.69 -6.68
CA VAL A 133 3.97 -10.73 -6.31
C VAL A 133 4.81 -11.09 -7.52
N SER A 134 6.03 -10.56 -7.57
CA SER A 134 7.02 -10.90 -8.60
C SER A 134 8.40 -10.96 -7.97
N SER A 135 9.27 -11.84 -8.46
CA SER A 135 10.66 -11.88 -8.00
C SER A 135 11.55 -10.94 -8.80
N GLU A 136 12.57 -10.42 -8.13
CA GLU A 136 13.62 -9.61 -8.75
C GLU A 136 15.00 -10.14 -8.39
N LYS A 137 15.92 -10.01 -9.34
CA LYS A 137 17.34 -10.29 -9.20
C LYS A 137 18.12 -9.08 -9.68
N ASP A 138 19.00 -8.54 -8.84
CA ASP A 138 19.81 -7.36 -9.14
C ASP A 138 18.99 -6.16 -9.66
N GLY A 139 17.81 -5.94 -9.07
CA GLY A 139 16.89 -4.85 -9.42
C GLY A 139 16.14 -5.04 -10.74
N LYS A 140 16.22 -6.23 -11.35
CA LYS A 140 15.50 -6.59 -12.58
C LYS A 140 14.49 -7.71 -12.30
N ALA A 141 13.32 -7.62 -12.92
CA ALA A 141 12.33 -8.68 -12.87
C ALA A 141 12.86 -9.97 -13.52
N THR A 142 12.70 -11.09 -12.82
CA THR A 142 13.08 -12.43 -13.31
C THR A 142 12.09 -12.97 -14.35
N GLY A 143 10.86 -12.44 -14.36
CA GLY A 143 9.74 -12.94 -15.15
C GLY A 143 8.78 -13.83 -14.34
N TRP A 144 9.17 -14.28 -13.14
CA TRP A 144 8.28 -15.00 -12.24
C TRP A 144 7.27 -14.05 -11.60
N SER A 145 6.02 -14.51 -11.50
CA SER A 145 4.97 -13.81 -10.77
C SER A 145 3.96 -14.77 -10.16
N ALA A 146 3.25 -14.34 -9.13
CA ALA A 146 2.09 -15.05 -8.60
C ALA A 146 0.95 -14.08 -8.29
N PHE A 147 -0.27 -14.56 -8.46
CA PHE A 147 -1.51 -13.81 -8.26
C PHE A 147 -2.37 -14.49 -7.19
N TYR A 148 -3.10 -13.69 -6.43
CA TYR A 148 -4.04 -14.20 -5.45
C TYR A 148 -5.42 -14.37 -6.10
N VAL A 149 -5.85 -15.60 -6.30
CA VAL A 149 -7.10 -15.98 -6.97
C VAL A 149 -7.85 -16.97 -6.08
N ASP A 150 -9.13 -16.70 -5.82
CA ASP A 150 -10.02 -17.57 -5.02
C ASP A 150 -9.43 -18.05 -3.68
N GLY A 151 -8.76 -17.13 -2.97
CA GLY A 151 -8.18 -17.40 -1.66
C GLY A 151 -6.83 -18.12 -1.69
N LYS A 152 -6.20 -18.28 -2.87
CA LYS A 152 -4.92 -18.99 -3.04
C LYS A 152 -3.95 -18.22 -3.92
N TRP A 153 -2.66 -18.36 -3.62
CA TRP A 153 -1.60 -17.87 -4.49
C TRP A 153 -1.36 -18.86 -5.63
N VAL A 154 -1.45 -18.36 -6.87
CA VAL A 154 -1.25 -19.12 -8.10
C VAL A 154 -0.13 -18.49 -8.89
N GLU A 155 0.88 -19.29 -9.24
CA GLU A 155 1.98 -18.83 -10.07
C GLU A 155 1.51 -18.56 -11.50
N GLY A 156 1.85 -17.38 -12.00
CA GLY A 156 1.69 -16.99 -13.39
C GLY A 156 3.06 -16.77 -14.01
N LYS A 157 3.39 -17.54 -15.05
CA LYS A 157 4.50 -17.17 -15.92
C LYS A 157 4.04 -16.03 -16.82
N LYS A 158 4.80 -14.95 -16.84
CA LYS A 158 4.56 -13.82 -17.75
C LYS A 158 5.10 -14.12 -19.13
#